data_AF-A0A537Y5F3-F1
#
_entry.id   AF-A0A537Y5F3-F1
#
_cell.length_a   1.000
_cell.length_b   1.000
_cell.length_c   1.000
_cell.angle_alpha   90.00
_cell.angle_beta   90.00
_cell.angle_gamma   90.00
#
_symmetry.space_group_name_H-M   'P 1'
#
loop_
_entity.id
_entity.type
_entity.pdbx_description
1 polymer ?
#
loop_
_entity_poly.entity_id
_entity_poly.type
_entity_poly.pdbx_seq_one_letter_code
_entity_poly.pdbx_strand_id
1 'polypeptide(L)'
;MVALGTVRILPVAHSTGLQWLWIIIPLAGLVAVISWLIRSGEPDGEHTGIPGWFARAASSLRRLSSLPPWASGGIATGAWTLGVAVIGFIWDVSWHIDFGRDRQLFTPPHVLILTGLLGIGVAGIFAIGLASVERTNVWRRFGPLHVPVSAAVLVILSGGAAL
;
A
#
# COMPACT_ATOMS: atom_id res chain seq x y z
N MET A 1 38.57 11.03 42.34
CA MET A 1 37.11 10.88 42.57
C MET A 1 36.42 10.97 41.21
N VAL A 2 36.02 9.84 40.64
CA VAL A 2 35.20 9.83 39.42
C VAL A 2 33.75 9.94 39.88
N ALA A 3 33.10 11.07 39.56
CA ALA A 3 31.69 11.23 39.84
C ALA A 3 30.91 10.20 39.00
N LEU A 4 30.35 9.20 39.67
CA LEU A 4 29.37 8.28 39.10
C LEU A 4 28.09 9.07 38.82
N GLY A 5 28.07 9.79 37.70
CA GLY A 5 26.87 10.39 37.16
C GLY A 5 25.88 9.29 36.85
N THR A 6 24.79 9.24 37.61
CA THR A 6 23.69 8.33 37.33
C THR A 6 23.08 8.74 36.00
N VAL A 7 23.39 7.98 34.94
CA VAL A 7 22.69 8.11 33.66
C VAL A 7 21.25 7.66 33.90
N ARG A 8 20.37 8.63 34.17
CA ARG A 8 18.92 8.40 34.18
C ARG A 8 18.48 8.13 32.75
N ILE A 9 18.35 6.86 32.40
CA ILE A 9 17.62 6.44 31.20
C ILE A 9 16.15 6.75 31.46
N LEU A 10 15.66 7.91 30.98
CA LEU A 10 14.23 8.23 31.05
C LEU A 10 13.44 7.18 30.24
N PRO A 11 12.23 6.80 30.68
CA PRO A 11 11.44 5.78 30.01
C PRO A 11 11.13 6.22 28.58
N VAL A 12 11.63 5.46 27.60
CA VAL A 12 11.55 5.81 26.19
C VAL A 12 10.17 5.44 25.62
N ALA A 13 9.14 6.23 25.96
CA ALA A 13 7.86 6.23 25.26
C ALA A 13 7.85 7.43 24.30
N HIS A 14 8.42 7.27 23.10
CA HIS A 14 8.86 8.40 22.26
C HIS A 14 7.96 8.73 21.05
N SER A 15 6.72 8.21 20.99
CA SER A 15 5.78 8.69 19.97
C SER A 15 4.89 9.80 20.51
N THR A 16 4.85 10.93 19.81
CA THR A 16 3.89 12.02 20.07
C THR A 16 2.68 11.87 19.17
N GLY A 17 1.50 12.32 19.60
CA GLY A 17 0.28 12.27 18.77
C GLY A 17 0.43 12.96 17.41
N LEU A 18 1.27 14.00 17.32
CA LEU A 18 1.56 14.69 16.07
C LEU A 18 2.27 13.80 15.05
N GLN A 19 3.12 12.87 15.49
CA GLN A 19 3.83 11.97 14.58
C GLN A 19 2.86 11.00 13.90
N TRP A 20 1.79 10.58 14.58
CA TRP A 20 0.77 9.71 14.01
C TRP A 20 -0.05 10.38 12.91
N LEU A 21 -0.12 11.70 12.87
CA LEU A 21 -0.79 12.44 11.80
C LEU A 21 -0.12 12.23 10.44
N TRP A 22 1.16 11.89 10.40
CA TRP A 22 1.87 11.60 9.14
C TRP A 22 1.32 10.37 8.41
N ILE A 23 0.62 9.46 9.11
CA ILE A 23 -0.07 8.32 8.50
C ILE A 23 -1.31 8.76 7.72
N ILE A 24 -1.92 9.88 8.11
CA ILE A 24 -3.13 10.40 7.46
C ILE A 24 -2.80 10.91 6.05
N ILE A 25 -1.59 11.44 5.84
CA ILE A 25 -1.18 12.01 4.56
C ILE A 25 -1.25 11.00 3.40
N PRO A 26 -0.61 9.81 3.46
CA PRO A 26 -0.74 8.83 2.39
C PRO A 26 -2.17 8.28 2.25
N LEU A 27 -2.96 8.24 3.31
CA LEU A 27 -4.38 7.85 3.20
C LEU A 27 -5.19 8.91 2.45
N ALA A 28 -5.02 10.19 2.82
CA ALA A 28 -5.68 11.31 2.16
C ALA A 28 -5.24 11.44 0.70
N GLY A 29 -3.94 11.25 0.43
CA GLY A 29 -3.39 11.20 -0.93
C GLY A 29 -4.01 10.08 -1.76
N LEU A 30 -4.14 8.87 -1.19
CA LEU A 30 -4.77 7.75 -1.87
C LEU A 30 -6.24 8.04 -2.20
N VAL A 31 -6.99 8.56 -1.23
CA VAL A 31 -8.39 8.96 -1.43
C VAL A 31 -8.51 10.03 -2.51
N ALA A 32 -7.60 11.01 -2.53
CA ALA A 32 -7.57 12.06 -3.56
C ALA A 32 -7.29 11.48 -4.95
N VAL A 33 -6.31 10.58 -5.08
CA VAL A 33 -5.98 9.89 -6.33
C VAL A 33 -7.16 9.05 -6.82
N ILE A 34 -7.77 8.24 -5.94
CA ILE A 34 -8.96 7.45 -6.28
C ILE A 34 -10.10 8.37 -6.71
N SER A 35 -10.37 9.43 -5.96
CA SER A 35 -11.42 10.40 -6.30
C SER A 35 -11.17 11.07 -7.65
N TRP A 36 -9.92 11.39 -7.96
CA TRP A 36 -9.51 11.95 -9.25
C TRP A 36 -9.69 10.94 -10.40
N LEU A 37 -9.28 9.69 -10.22
CA LEU A 37 -9.50 8.61 -11.19
C LEU A 37 -10.99 8.39 -11.47
N ILE A 38 -11.83 8.37 -10.43
CA ILE A 38 -13.29 8.24 -10.57
C ILE A 38 -13.87 9.43 -11.34
N ARG A 39 -13.47 10.67 -11.02
CA ARG A 39 -14.01 11.89 -11.65
C ARG A 39 -13.58 12.05 -13.10
N SER A 40 -12.35 11.64 -13.43
CA SER A 40 -11.78 11.72 -14.78
C SER A 40 -12.23 10.59 -15.70
N GLY A 41 -12.87 9.57 -15.15
CA GLY A 41 -13.32 8.39 -15.89
C GLY A 41 -14.67 8.60 -16.54
N GLU A 42 -14.83 8.02 -17.73
CA GLU A 42 -16.09 7.99 -18.47
C GLU A 42 -16.78 6.65 -18.21
N PRO A 43 -18.12 6.62 -18.05
CA PRO A 43 -18.83 5.36 -17.92
C PRO A 43 -18.70 4.57 -19.22
N ASP A 44 -17.97 3.46 -19.21
CA ASP A 44 -17.89 2.55 -20.34
C ASP A 44 -18.79 1.32 -20.12
N GLY A 45 -19.31 0.78 -21.23
CA GLY A 45 -20.15 -0.42 -21.21
C GLY A 45 -19.36 -1.72 -21.10
N GLU A 46 -18.03 -1.65 -21.04
CA GLU A 46 -17.15 -2.83 -21.00
C GLU A 46 -17.11 -3.46 -19.60
N HIS A 47 -17.19 -2.66 -18.55
CA HIS A 47 -17.08 -3.09 -17.15
C HIS A 47 -18.45 -3.40 -16.53
N THR A 48 -19.16 -4.36 -17.11
CA THR A 48 -20.47 -4.81 -16.59
C THR A 48 -20.32 -5.70 -15.35
N GLY A 49 -21.16 -5.46 -14.32
CA GLY A 49 -21.16 -6.26 -13.09
C GLY A 49 -20.34 -5.70 -11.91
N ILE A 50 -19.75 -4.51 -12.06
CA ILE A 50 -19.07 -3.78 -10.98
C ILE A 50 -19.68 -2.39 -10.77
N PRO A 51 -19.56 -1.78 -9.56
CA PRO A 51 -20.12 -0.46 -9.30
C PRO A 51 -19.60 0.60 -10.29
N GLY A 52 -20.46 1.53 -10.72
CA GLY A 52 -20.11 2.49 -11.77
C GLY A 52 -18.94 3.42 -11.42
N TRP A 53 -18.73 3.77 -10.15
CA TRP A 53 -17.56 4.55 -9.73
C TRP A 53 -16.25 3.77 -9.96
N PHE A 54 -16.29 2.44 -9.81
CA PHE A 54 -15.15 1.57 -10.00
C PHE A 54 -14.82 1.39 -11.48
N ALA A 55 -15.85 1.20 -12.32
CA ALA A 55 -15.72 1.21 -13.78
C ALA A 55 -15.09 2.53 -14.28
N ARG A 56 -15.50 3.68 -13.73
CA ARG A 56 -14.89 4.97 -14.06
C ARG A 56 -13.40 5.01 -13.69
N ALA A 57 -13.02 4.58 -12.50
CA ALA A 57 -11.60 4.52 -12.12
C ALA A 57 -10.78 3.59 -13.05
N ALA A 58 -11.33 2.43 -13.42
CA ALA A 58 -10.73 1.49 -14.37
C ALA A 58 -10.55 2.12 -15.77
N SER A 59 -11.56 2.83 -16.27
CA SER A 59 -11.50 3.54 -17.55
C SER A 59 -10.39 4.60 -17.57
N SER A 60 -10.21 5.35 -16.48
CA SER A 60 -9.14 6.34 -16.33
C SER A 60 -7.77 5.69 -16.36
N LEU A 61 -7.58 4.60 -15.61
CA LEU A 61 -6.32 3.86 -15.59
C LEU A 61 -5.97 3.33 -16.99
N ARG A 62 -6.93 2.72 -17.69
CA ARG A 62 -6.75 2.24 -19.06
C ARG A 62 -6.37 3.37 -20.02
N ARG A 63 -7.05 4.52 -19.93
CA ARG A 63 -6.75 5.69 -20.76
C ARG A 63 -5.36 6.28 -20.49
N LEU A 64 -4.93 6.30 -19.24
CA LEU A 64 -3.63 6.87 -18.84
C LEU A 64 -2.46 5.95 -19.18
N SER A 65 -2.63 4.64 -19.08
CA SER A 65 -1.53 3.68 -19.24
C SER A 65 -1.56 2.87 -20.52
N SER A 66 -2.68 2.86 -21.26
CA SER A 66 -2.93 1.95 -22.40
C SER A 66 -2.81 0.46 -22.05
N LEU A 67 -2.95 0.12 -20.76
CA LEU A 67 -2.87 -1.26 -20.26
C LEU A 67 -4.26 -1.70 -19.77
N PRO A 68 -4.52 -3.02 -19.68
CA PRO A 68 -5.70 -3.53 -19.00
C PRO A 68 -5.84 -2.97 -17.58
N PRO A 69 -7.05 -2.64 -17.09
CA PRO A 69 -7.26 -2.08 -15.75
C PRO A 69 -6.75 -2.98 -14.61
N TRP A 70 -6.88 -4.30 -14.73
CA TRP A 70 -6.31 -5.23 -13.73
C TRP A 70 -4.79 -5.06 -13.57
N ALA A 71 -4.06 -4.80 -14.67
CA ALA A 71 -2.62 -4.64 -14.66
C ALA A 71 -2.22 -3.25 -14.18
N SER A 72 -2.80 -2.20 -14.77
CA SER A 72 -2.50 -0.80 -14.42
C SER A 72 -2.95 -0.45 -13.01
N GLY A 73 -4.11 -0.94 -12.57
CA GLY A 73 -4.60 -0.77 -11.20
C GLY A 73 -3.74 -1.50 -10.17
N GLY A 74 -3.31 -2.73 -10.49
CA GLY A 74 -2.34 -3.46 -9.67
C GLY A 74 -1.01 -2.71 -9.55
N ILE A 75 -0.46 -2.23 -10.67
CA ILE A 75 0.78 -1.44 -10.71
C ILE A 75 0.64 -0.15 -9.90
N ALA A 76 -0.43 0.63 -10.12
CA ALA A 76 -0.66 1.89 -9.43
C ALA A 76 -0.80 1.70 -7.92
N THR A 77 -1.57 0.68 -7.50
CA THR A 77 -1.75 0.35 -6.08
C THR A 77 -0.42 -0.10 -5.47
N GLY A 78 0.30 -1.00 -6.13
CA GLY A 78 1.60 -1.49 -5.66
C GLY A 78 2.65 -0.39 -5.57
N ALA A 79 2.69 0.52 -6.55
CA ALA A 79 3.58 1.68 -6.53
C ALA A 79 3.24 2.63 -5.37
N TRP A 80 1.96 2.88 -5.12
CA TRP A 80 1.52 3.69 -4.00
C TRP A 80 1.98 3.09 -2.66
N THR A 81 1.67 1.80 -2.43
CA THR A 81 1.97 1.14 -1.15
C THR A 81 3.47 0.96 -0.95
N LEU A 82 4.22 0.66 -2.00
CA LEU A 82 5.68 0.62 -1.93
C LEU A 82 6.26 2.01 -1.63
N GLY A 83 5.72 3.07 -2.22
CA GLY A 83 6.10 4.45 -1.90
C GLY A 83 5.88 4.78 -0.42
N VAL A 84 4.75 4.35 0.15
CA VAL A 84 4.48 4.49 1.60
C VAL A 84 5.53 3.75 2.44
N ALA A 85 5.89 2.51 2.06
CA ALA A 85 6.92 1.75 2.77
C ALA A 85 8.29 2.44 2.71
N VAL A 86 8.69 2.97 1.55
CA VAL A 86 9.96 3.67 1.37
C VAL A 86 10.01 4.94 2.22
N ILE A 87 8.93 5.72 2.26
CA ILE A 87 8.84 6.90 3.12
C ILE A 87 9.00 6.50 4.60
N GLY A 88 8.30 5.44 5.03
CA GLY A 88 8.45 4.88 6.36
C GLY A 88 9.88 4.45 6.67
N PHE A 89 10.54 3.77 5.73
CA PHE A 89 11.92 3.30 5.87
C PHE A 89 12.93 4.44 6.01
N ILE A 90 12.82 5.49 5.19
CA ILE A 90 13.71 6.65 5.31
C ILE A 90 13.48 7.36 6.65
N TRP A 91 12.23 7.47 7.10
CA TRP A 91 11.92 8.05 8.40
C TRP A 91 12.43 7.18 9.56
N ASP A 92 12.38 5.86 9.43
CA ASP A 92 12.91 4.90 10.41
C ASP A 92 14.40 5.09 10.68
N VAL A 93 15.18 5.37 9.63
CA VAL A 93 16.60 5.69 9.78
C VAL A 93 16.80 6.93 10.65
N SER A 94 16.08 8.01 10.37
CA SER A 94 16.14 9.23 11.19
C SER A 94 15.64 8.99 12.61
N TRP A 95 14.58 8.20 12.76
CA TRP A 95 14.02 7.84 14.06
C TRP A 95 15.05 7.14 14.95
N HIS A 96 15.79 6.18 14.41
CA HIS A 96 16.83 5.48 15.15
C HIS A 96 18.08 6.32 15.42
N ILE A 97 18.36 7.34 14.60
CA ILE A 97 19.41 8.33 14.89
C ILE A 97 19.01 9.16 16.12
N ASP A 98 17.76 9.61 16.18
CA ASP A 98 17.28 10.50 17.25
C ASP A 98 17.03 9.76 18.57
N PHE A 99 16.46 8.56 18.51
CA PHE A 99 15.93 7.85 19.70
C PHE A 99 16.65 6.54 20.01
N GLY A 100 17.59 6.12 19.15
CA GLY A 100 18.24 4.83 19.27
C GLY A 100 17.32 3.68 18.87
N ARG A 101 17.72 2.44 19.23
CA ARG A 101 17.01 1.24 18.81
C ARG A 101 15.69 1.05 19.57
N ASP A 102 14.64 0.76 18.82
CA ASP A 102 13.30 0.58 19.36
C ASP A 102 13.18 -0.66 20.26
N ARG A 103 12.32 -0.54 21.27
CA ARG A 103 11.90 -1.65 22.15
C ARG A 103 10.56 -2.26 21.74
N GLN A 104 9.83 -1.61 20.85
CA GLN A 104 8.50 -1.99 20.38
C GLN A 104 8.48 -1.95 18.85
N LEU A 105 7.70 -2.84 18.24
CA LEU A 105 7.55 -2.86 16.78
C LEU A 105 6.69 -1.71 16.26
N PHE A 106 5.67 -1.28 17.00
CA PHE A 106 4.69 -0.31 16.50
C PHE A 106 5.10 1.15 16.79
N THR A 107 6.10 1.62 16.07
CA THR A 107 6.43 3.05 15.98
C THR A 107 5.81 3.66 14.71
N PRO A 108 5.60 4.99 14.65
CA PRO A 108 5.05 5.63 13.46
C PRO A 108 5.77 5.26 12.13
N PRO A 109 7.12 5.25 12.04
CA PRO A 109 7.80 4.82 10.81
C PRO A 109 7.58 3.33 10.52
N HIS A 110 7.70 2.44 11.51
CA HIS A 110 7.41 1.02 11.33
C HIS A 110 5.99 0.76 10.83
N VAL A 111 4.99 1.50 11.31
CA VAL A 111 3.61 1.35 10.83
C VAL A 111 3.49 1.73 9.35
N LEU A 112 4.20 2.75 8.88
CA LEU A 112 4.23 3.07 7.44
C LEU A 112 4.91 1.97 6.62
N ILE A 113 6.03 1.43 7.11
CA ILE A 113 6.72 0.30 6.48
C ILE A 113 5.79 -0.91 6.37
N LEU A 114 5.23 -1.35 7.50
CA LEU A 114 4.34 -2.51 7.56
C LEU A 114 3.09 -2.30 6.70
N THR A 115 2.48 -1.12 6.76
CA THR A 115 1.31 -0.79 5.93
C THR A 115 1.65 -0.84 4.45
N GLY A 116 2.79 -0.28 4.05
CA GLY A 116 3.21 -0.30 2.65
C GLY A 116 3.56 -1.71 2.15
N LEU A 117 4.26 -2.51 2.95
CA LEU A 117 4.60 -3.90 2.62
C LEU A 117 3.36 -4.80 2.56
N LEU A 118 2.44 -4.71 3.52
CA LEU A 118 1.16 -5.41 3.49
C LEU A 118 0.27 -4.92 2.34
N GLY A 119 0.37 -3.63 2.00
CA GLY A 119 -0.32 -3.02 0.88
C GLY A 119 0.08 -3.61 -0.49
N ILE A 120 1.30 -4.15 -0.63
CA ILE A 120 1.70 -4.89 -1.85
C ILE A 120 0.81 -6.13 -2.03
N GLY A 121 0.47 -6.82 -0.95
CA GLY A 121 -0.46 -7.95 -1.00
C GLY A 121 -1.86 -7.51 -1.41
N VAL A 122 -2.31 -6.36 -0.90
CA VAL A 122 -3.59 -5.75 -1.32
C VAL A 122 -3.57 -5.44 -2.82
N ALA A 123 -2.47 -4.91 -3.36
CA ALA A 123 -2.33 -4.68 -4.81
C ALA A 123 -2.45 -5.98 -5.63
N GLY A 124 -1.87 -7.08 -5.14
CA GLY A 124 -2.01 -8.41 -5.75
C GLY A 124 -3.44 -8.93 -5.71
N ILE A 125 -4.11 -8.86 -4.56
CA ILE A 125 -5.53 -9.26 -4.40
C ILE A 125 -6.42 -8.43 -5.32
N PHE A 126 -6.16 -7.11 -5.37
CA PHE A 126 -6.89 -6.18 -6.22
C PHE A 126 -6.77 -6.54 -7.70
N ALA A 127 -5.54 -6.81 -8.17
CA ALA A 127 -5.28 -7.24 -9.55
C ALA A 127 -5.97 -8.57 -9.89
N ILE A 128 -5.97 -9.54 -8.95
CA ILE A 128 -6.71 -10.81 -9.12
C ILE A 128 -8.21 -10.56 -9.23
N GLY A 129 -8.78 -9.71 -8.36
CA GLY A 129 -10.19 -9.35 -8.39
C GLY A 129 -10.61 -8.76 -9.73
N LEU A 130 -9.86 -7.76 -10.21
CA LEU A 130 -10.10 -7.13 -11.52
C LEU A 130 -9.94 -8.11 -12.68
N ALA A 131 -8.87 -8.92 -12.69
CA ALA A 131 -8.67 -9.92 -13.73
C ALA A 131 -9.81 -10.96 -13.77
N SER A 132 -10.41 -11.26 -12.62
CA SER A 132 -11.56 -12.17 -12.51
C SER A 132 -12.84 -11.54 -13.05
N VAL A 133 -13.08 -10.26 -12.75
CA VAL A 133 -14.21 -9.49 -13.32
C VAL A 133 -14.10 -9.38 -14.83
N GLU A 134 -12.92 -9.02 -15.35
CA GLU A 134 -12.64 -8.90 -16.78
C GLU A 134 -12.53 -10.25 -17.50
N ARG A 135 -12.59 -11.37 -16.76
CA ARG A 135 -12.40 -12.74 -17.27
C ARG A 135 -11.12 -12.87 -18.11
N THR A 136 -10.06 -12.18 -17.70
CA THR A 136 -8.78 -12.10 -18.42
C THR A 136 -8.19 -13.48 -18.68
N ASN A 137 -7.68 -13.76 -19.88
CA ASN A 137 -7.04 -15.04 -20.12
C ASN A 137 -5.69 -15.15 -19.38
N VAL A 138 -5.70 -15.88 -18.26
CA VAL A 138 -4.53 -16.11 -17.40
C VAL A 138 -4.19 -17.60 -17.34
N TRP A 139 -2.93 -17.90 -17.01
CA TRP A 139 -2.41 -19.26 -16.92
C TRP A 139 -3.08 -20.08 -15.79
N ARG A 140 -3.25 -19.49 -14.59
CA ARG A 140 -3.90 -20.16 -13.45
C ARG A 140 -5.31 -19.60 -13.22
N ARG A 141 -6.28 -20.50 -13.11
CA ARG A 141 -7.65 -20.18 -12.71
C ARG A 141 -8.09 -21.13 -11.60
N PHE A 142 -8.83 -20.61 -10.64
CA PHE A 142 -9.41 -21.37 -9.54
C PHE A 142 -10.90 -21.03 -9.44
N GLY A 143 -11.74 -21.84 -10.09
CA GLY A 143 -13.16 -21.53 -10.23
C GLY A 143 -13.36 -20.17 -10.93
N PRO A 144 -14.07 -19.20 -10.31
CA PRO A 144 -14.28 -17.87 -10.90
C PRO A 144 -13.03 -16.97 -10.82
N LEU A 145 -11.99 -17.36 -10.07
CA LEU A 145 -10.80 -16.53 -9.88
C LEU A 145 -9.83 -16.71 -11.04
N HIS A 146 -9.49 -15.60 -11.67
CA HIS A 146 -8.43 -15.50 -12.66
C HIS A 146 -7.19 -14.94 -11.97
N VAL A 147 -6.14 -15.75 -11.85
CA VAL A 147 -4.94 -15.42 -11.06
C VAL A 147 -3.73 -15.18 -11.97
N PRO A 148 -3.41 -13.92 -12.31
CA PRO A 148 -2.13 -13.58 -12.92
C PRO A 148 -0.97 -13.99 -12.01
N VAL A 149 0.10 -14.57 -12.59
CA VAL A 149 1.28 -15.00 -11.83
C VAL A 149 1.94 -13.83 -11.11
N SER A 150 2.04 -12.67 -11.76
CA SER A 150 2.59 -11.45 -11.15
C SER A 150 1.81 -11.03 -9.91
N ALA A 151 0.48 -11.05 -9.97
CA ALA A 151 -0.37 -10.71 -8.84
C ALA A 151 -0.24 -11.72 -7.68
N ALA A 152 -0.16 -13.02 -7.97
CA ALA A 152 0.07 -14.04 -6.97
C ALA A 152 1.41 -13.85 -6.25
N VAL A 153 2.47 -13.49 -6.98
CA VAL A 153 3.79 -13.18 -6.39
C VAL A 153 3.69 -12.00 -5.42
N LEU A 154 2.96 -10.93 -5.76
CA LEU A 154 2.76 -9.80 -4.85
C LEU A 154 2.07 -10.21 -3.55
N VAL A 155 1.04 -11.07 -3.63
CA VAL A 155 0.34 -11.61 -2.44
C VAL A 155 1.29 -12.45 -1.59
N ILE A 156 2.08 -13.33 -2.20
CA ILE A 156 3.02 -14.21 -1.48
C ILE A 156 4.12 -13.39 -0.80
N LEU A 157 4.74 -12.45 -1.52
CA LEU A 157 5.82 -11.61 -0.98
C LEU A 157 5.34 -10.76 0.20
N SER A 158 4.11 -10.26 0.13
CA SER A 158 3.50 -9.52 1.23
C SER A 158 3.32 -10.36 2.50
N GLY A 159 3.20 -11.68 2.39
CA GLY A 159 3.09 -12.58 3.54
C GLY A 159 4.30 -12.53 4.47
N GLY A 160 5.50 -12.23 3.93
CA GLY A 160 6.71 -12.07 4.75
C GLY A 160 6.66 -10.88 5.71
N ALA A 161 5.80 -9.89 5.49
CA ALA A 161 5.61 -8.77 6.40
C ALA A 161 4.66 -9.08 7.58
N ALA A 162 4.01 -10.25 7.56
CA ALA A 162 3.04 -10.68 8.57
C ALA A 162 3.59 -11.75 9.54
N LEU A 163 4.84 -12.19 9.35
CA LEU A 163 5.54 -13.22 10.13
C LEU A 163 6.70 -12.60 10.91
#